data_AF-A0A9E3U6F8-F1
#
_entry.id   AF-A0A9E3U6F8-F1
#
_cell.length_a   1.000
_cell.length_b   1.000
_cell.length_c   1.000
_cell.angle_alpha   90.00
_cell.angle_beta   90.00
_cell.angle_gamma   90.00
#
_symmetry.space_group_name_H-M   'P 1'
#
loop_
_entity.id
_entity.type
_entity.pdbx_description
1 polymer ?
#
loop_
_entity_poly.entity_id
_entity_poly.type
_entity_poly.pdbx_seq_one_letter_code
_entity_poly.pdbx_strand_id
1 'polypeptide(L)'
;MNRSLVSLGTLAFAFTLLTPACGAEVTPSEEVTVEPPVTSRDGGSPSSADGKEAGPTDGPVSCPYDGPPLDVSGFAKCGDGGRCVPAAVIPPAEQSRLAKCDGGFCVPEKIIAAQGNHLPKTCKSIADGEGRCTSIVFPDLLAQKDSLPIDVCDANERCAPCFDPLTGEDSGACRSVSCDAPKTKAKVFGECCKQGGKAAGRCVPKTMIPQKDASGLEKKECEDAELCAPADMMDPKYVPPKCKASAILGNYDGVCISDCVAKDFFTQLGTAKGNCAAGSFCAPCKNPLTGGPTGAPGCAP
;
A
#
# COMPACT_ATOMS: atom_id res chain seq x y z
N MET A 1 34.68 -11.93 11.51
CA MET A 1 33.33 -11.71 12.06
C MET A 1 32.46 -11.20 10.92
N ASN A 2 31.72 -12.10 10.26
CA ASN A 2 30.90 -11.81 9.07
C ASN A 2 29.64 -11.04 9.49
N ARG A 3 29.52 -9.77 9.12
CA ARG A 3 28.27 -9.01 9.16
C ARG A 3 27.79 -8.85 7.72
N SER A 4 26.76 -9.58 7.36
CA SER A 4 26.18 -9.62 6.02
C SER A 4 24.88 -8.81 5.98
N LEU A 5 24.75 -8.00 4.92
CA LEU A 5 23.54 -7.67 4.15
C LEU A 5 22.57 -6.60 4.68
N VAL A 6 22.72 -5.38 4.16
CA VAL A 6 21.68 -4.34 4.10
C VAL A 6 20.90 -4.55 2.80
N SER A 7 19.60 -4.78 2.91
CA SER A 7 18.65 -4.74 1.80
C SER A 7 17.45 -3.94 2.29
N LEU A 8 17.54 -2.62 2.14
CA LEU A 8 16.51 -1.64 2.53
C LEU A 8 15.23 -1.75 1.68
N GLY A 9 15.12 -2.75 0.79
CA GLY A 9 13.95 -2.96 -0.08
C GLY A 9 12.72 -3.54 0.61
N THR A 10 12.65 -3.61 1.94
CA THR A 10 11.49 -4.19 2.67
C THR A 10 10.76 -3.18 3.57
N LEU A 11 11.22 -1.93 3.66
CA LEU A 11 10.49 -0.82 4.31
C LEU A 11 9.50 -0.10 3.37
N ALA A 12 9.33 -0.68 2.19
CA ALA A 12 8.36 -0.39 1.17
C ALA A 12 6.92 -0.44 1.70
N PHE A 13 6.41 0.66 2.28
CA PHE A 13 4.97 0.86 2.47
C PHE A 13 4.37 1.20 1.12
N ALA A 14 4.04 0.18 0.35
CA ALA A 14 3.27 0.33 -0.87
C ALA A 14 1.79 0.55 -0.51
N PHE A 15 1.47 1.69 0.12
CA PHE A 15 0.11 2.20 0.14
C PHE A 15 -0.20 2.94 -1.18
N THR A 16 0.24 2.39 -2.31
CA THR A 16 -0.29 2.86 -3.61
C THR A 16 -1.57 2.12 -3.90
N LEU A 17 -2.68 2.57 -3.29
CA LEU A 17 -3.97 2.27 -3.87
C LEU A 17 -4.24 3.28 -4.96
N LEU A 18 -4.52 2.73 -6.14
CA LEU A 18 -5.19 3.48 -7.18
C LEU A 18 -6.44 4.09 -6.55
N THR A 19 -6.47 5.42 -6.51
CA THR A 19 -7.72 6.17 -6.37
C THR A 19 -8.77 5.57 -7.30
N PRO A 20 -9.97 5.18 -6.83
CA PRO A 20 -11.07 4.97 -7.75
C PRO A 20 -11.34 6.31 -8.42
N ALA A 21 -11.13 6.36 -9.74
CA ALA A 21 -11.56 7.46 -10.57
C ALA A 21 -13.10 7.47 -10.64
N CYS A 22 -13.76 7.90 -9.56
CA CYS A 22 -15.14 8.35 -9.60
C CYS A 22 -15.14 9.87 -9.72
N GLY A 23 -14.64 10.37 -10.85
CA GLY A 23 -14.88 11.72 -11.31
C GLY A 23 -15.94 11.66 -12.41
N ALA A 24 -17.20 11.82 -12.04
CA ALA A 24 -18.22 12.17 -13.01
C ALA A 24 -17.92 13.60 -13.49
N GLU A 25 -17.49 13.74 -14.75
CA GLU A 25 -17.45 15.03 -15.42
C GLU A 25 -18.89 15.57 -15.51
N VAL A 26 -19.20 16.55 -14.68
CA VAL A 26 -20.42 17.35 -14.85
C VAL A 26 -20.14 18.33 -15.98
N THR A 27 -20.52 17.97 -17.19
CA THR A 27 -20.67 18.91 -18.30
C THR A 27 -21.78 19.90 -17.95
N PRO A 28 -21.55 21.22 -18.00
CA PRO A 28 -22.64 22.18 -17.88
C PRO A 28 -23.50 22.12 -19.14
N SER A 29 -24.80 21.85 -18.96
CA SER A 29 -25.82 21.91 -19.98
C SER A 29 -25.98 23.34 -20.51
N GLU A 30 -25.72 23.55 -21.79
CA GLU A 30 -26.22 24.73 -22.52
C GLU A 30 -27.66 24.45 -22.97
N GLU A 31 -28.54 25.41 -22.65
CA GLU A 31 -29.93 25.49 -23.08
C GLU A 31 -30.05 25.42 -24.61
N VAL A 32 -30.82 24.45 -25.11
CA VAL A 32 -31.38 24.53 -26.47
C VAL A 32 -32.90 24.34 -26.39
N THR A 33 -33.54 25.32 -27.00
CA THR A 33 -34.96 25.64 -27.08
C THR A 33 -35.86 24.56 -27.64
N VAL A 34 -37.07 24.56 -27.09
CA VAL A 34 -38.24 23.71 -27.39
C VAL A 34 -38.93 24.13 -28.70
N GLU A 35 -39.28 23.16 -29.55
CA GLU A 35 -40.44 23.21 -30.47
C GLU A 35 -41.15 21.83 -30.56
N PRO A 36 -42.50 21.76 -30.61
CA PRO A 36 -43.29 20.52 -30.78
C PRO A 36 -43.98 20.45 -32.18
N PRO A 37 -44.91 19.51 -32.47
CA PRO A 37 -44.89 18.05 -32.35
C PRO A 37 -45.23 17.35 -33.70
N VAL A 38 -45.00 16.04 -33.82
CA VAL A 38 -45.68 15.17 -34.82
C VAL A 38 -46.09 13.82 -34.23
N THR A 39 -47.25 13.36 -34.70
CA THR A 39 -48.20 12.40 -34.13
C THR A 39 -48.03 10.95 -34.61
N SER A 40 -48.49 10.00 -33.78
CA SER A 40 -49.16 8.71 -34.15
C SER A 40 -48.27 7.59 -34.76
N ARG A 41 -48.40 6.28 -34.48
CA ARG A 41 -49.45 5.40 -33.92
C ARG A 41 -48.88 3.98 -33.63
N ASP A 42 -49.51 3.28 -32.68
CA ASP A 42 -49.84 1.85 -32.54
C ASP A 42 -48.86 0.69 -32.82
N GLY A 43 -48.79 -0.25 -31.86
CA GLY A 43 -48.80 -1.69 -32.18
C GLY A 43 -48.09 -2.65 -31.22
N GLY A 44 -48.87 -3.36 -30.38
CA GLY A 44 -48.69 -4.81 -30.17
C GLY A 44 -47.83 -5.34 -29.01
N SER A 45 -48.51 -5.73 -27.93
CA SER A 45 -48.12 -6.85 -27.04
C SER A 45 -48.62 -8.19 -27.68
N PRO A 46 -48.35 -9.42 -27.18
CA PRO A 46 -47.61 -9.85 -25.98
C PRO A 46 -46.66 -11.06 -26.21
N SER A 47 -45.90 -11.49 -25.19
CA SER A 47 -45.91 -12.88 -24.68
C SER A 47 -44.79 -13.14 -23.66
N SER A 48 -45.21 -13.77 -22.56
CA SER A 48 -44.42 -14.32 -21.48
C SER A 48 -43.49 -15.46 -21.93
N ALA A 49 -42.31 -15.53 -21.32
CA ALA A 49 -41.58 -16.77 -21.10
C ALA A 49 -40.85 -16.67 -19.76
N ASP A 50 -41.30 -17.49 -18.81
CA ASP A 50 -40.71 -17.72 -17.50
C ASP A 50 -39.28 -18.27 -17.63
N GLY A 51 -38.30 -17.43 -17.32
CA GLY A 51 -36.96 -17.83 -16.95
C GLY A 51 -36.66 -17.29 -15.57
N LYS A 52 -36.67 -18.16 -14.54
CA LYS A 52 -36.12 -17.84 -13.22
C LYS A 52 -34.60 -17.70 -13.35
N GLU A 53 -34.13 -16.56 -13.83
CA GLU A 53 -32.82 -16.04 -13.46
C GLU A 53 -32.95 -15.47 -12.05
N ALA A 54 -32.19 -16.04 -11.11
CA ALA A 54 -31.89 -15.36 -9.87
C ALA A 54 -30.98 -14.17 -10.22
N GLY A 55 -31.60 -13.08 -10.65
CA GLY A 55 -30.92 -11.80 -10.81
C GLY A 55 -30.34 -11.34 -9.47
N PRO A 56 -29.30 -10.49 -9.47
CA PRO A 56 -28.81 -9.87 -8.26
C PRO A 56 -29.97 -9.05 -7.69
N THR A 57 -30.45 -9.42 -6.51
CA THR A 57 -31.38 -8.56 -5.80
C THR A 57 -30.61 -7.31 -5.40
N ASP A 58 -30.88 -6.18 -6.06
CA ASP A 58 -30.53 -4.81 -5.65
C ASP A 58 -31.24 -4.42 -4.34
N GLY A 59 -31.19 -5.31 -3.34
CA GLY A 59 -31.57 -4.99 -1.98
C GLY A 59 -30.59 -3.96 -1.42
N PRO A 60 -31.06 -3.05 -0.55
CA PRO A 60 -30.16 -2.14 0.14
C PRO A 60 -29.08 -2.94 0.86
N VAL A 61 -27.82 -2.54 0.66
CA VAL A 61 -26.66 -3.14 1.34
C VAL A 61 -26.90 -3.09 2.86
N SER A 62 -27.15 -4.24 3.48
CA SER A 62 -27.25 -4.36 4.93
C SER A 62 -25.85 -4.51 5.51
N CYS A 63 -25.51 -3.61 6.45
CA CYS A 63 -24.23 -3.64 7.12
C CYS A 63 -24.40 -3.59 8.64
N PRO A 64 -23.90 -4.59 9.38
CA PRO A 64 -23.22 -5.80 8.87
C PRO A 64 -24.17 -6.71 8.06
N TYR A 65 -23.62 -7.49 7.12
CA TYR A 65 -24.37 -8.51 6.38
C TYR A 65 -25.11 -9.45 7.36
N ASP A 66 -26.43 -9.56 7.19
CA ASP A 66 -27.35 -10.30 8.07
C ASP A 66 -27.97 -11.54 7.39
N GLY A 67 -27.66 -11.76 6.10
CA GLY A 67 -28.11 -12.92 5.36
C GLY A 67 -27.42 -14.23 5.75
N PRO A 68 -27.95 -15.39 5.32
CA PRO A 68 -27.27 -16.67 5.50
C PRO A 68 -25.93 -16.67 4.74
N PRO A 69 -24.85 -17.20 5.31
CA PRO A 69 -23.57 -17.24 4.62
C PRO A 69 -23.64 -18.13 3.38
N LEU A 70 -23.00 -17.71 2.28
CA LEU A 70 -22.80 -18.59 1.12
C LEU A 70 -21.87 -19.75 1.49
N ASP A 71 -22.18 -20.95 1.00
CA ASP A 71 -21.27 -22.09 1.09
C ASP A 71 -20.08 -21.89 0.14
N VAL A 72 -18.89 -21.80 0.73
CA VAL A 72 -17.64 -21.56 0.01
C VAL A 72 -16.91 -22.86 -0.36
N SER A 73 -17.42 -24.02 0.05
CA SER A 73 -16.75 -25.32 -0.12
C SER A 73 -16.69 -25.80 -1.56
N GLY A 74 -17.61 -25.33 -2.42
CA GLY A 74 -17.64 -25.64 -3.85
C GLY A 74 -16.55 -24.96 -4.68
N PHE A 75 -15.87 -23.95 -4.13
CA PHE A 75 -14.76 -23.28 -4.80
C PHE A 75 -13.42 -23.93 -4.43
N ALA A 76 -12.49 -23.98 -5.37
CA ALA A 76 -11.14 -24.45 -5.10
C ALA A 76 -10.43 -23.51 -4.10
N LYS A 77 -9.60 -24.05 -3.21
CA LYS A 77 -8.80 -23.23 -2.29
C LYS A 77 -7.73 -22.44 -3.03
N CYS A 78 -7.47 -21.22 -2.58
CA CYS A 78 -6.30 -20.44 -2.99
C CYS A 78 -5.74 -19.72 -1.77
N GLY A 79 -4.49 -20.03 -1.41
CA GLY A 79 -3.89 -19.52 -0.17
C GLY A 79 -4.64 -19.95 1.11
N ASP A 80 -4.35 -19.24 2.20
CA ASP A 80 -4.94 -19.49 3.50
C ASP A 80 -6.19 -18.63 3.73
N GLY A 81 -7.35 -19.27 3.88
CA GLY A 81 -8.65 -18.61 4.00
C GLY A 81 -9.19 -17.95 2.72
N GLY A 82 -8.71 -18.38 1.54
CA GLY A 82 -9.17 -17.90 0.24
C GLY A 82 -9.78 -19.00 -0.64
N ARG A 83 -10.61 -18.58 -1.60
CA ARG A 83 -11.22 -19.43 -2.62
C ARG A 83 -11.13 -18.82 -4.01
N CYS A 84 -10.96 -19.67 -5.00
CA CYS A 84 -10.90 -19.28 -6.40
C CYS A 84 -12.31 -19.08 -6.94
N VAL A 85 -12.67 -17.83 -7.20
CA VAL A 85 -13.99 -17.41 -7.66
C VAL A 85 -13.92 -17.05 -9.15
N PRO A 86 -14.86 -17.53 -9.99
CA PRO A 86 -14.87 -17.20 -11.42
C PRO A 86 -14.90 -15.70 -11.68
N ALA A 87 -14.14 -15.24 -12.68
CA ALA A 87 -14.06 -13.81 -13.02
C ALA A 87 -15.42 -13.17 -13.35
N ALA A 88 -16.36 -13.96 -13.88
CA ALA A 88 -17.69 -13.49 -14.30
C ALA A 88 -18.55 -12.95 -13.16
N VAL A 89 -18.27 -13.33 -11.91
CA VAL A 89 -19.04 -12.86 -10.73
C VAL A 89 -18.28 -11.82 -9.90
N ILE A 90 -17.09 -11.41 -10.35
CA ILE A 90 -16.26 -10.42 -9.67
C ILE A 90 -16.32 -9.11 -10.46
N PRO A 91 -16.72 -7.99 -9.83
CA PRO A 91 -16.71 -6.68 -10.48
C PRO A 91 -15.35 -6.38 -11.12
N PRO A 92 -15.29 -5.93 -12.38
CA PRO A 92 -14.02 -5.68 -13.08
C PRO A 92 -13.05 -4.77 -12.33
N ALA A 93 -13.57 -3.79 -11.58
CA ALA A 93 -12.76 -2.89 -10.76
C ALA A 93 -11.95 -3.64 -9.68
N GLU A 94 -12.51 -4.69 -9.08
CA GLU A 94 -11.86 -5.44 -8.00
C GLU A 94 -10.86 -6.48 -8.52
N GLN A 95 -11.02 -6.97 -9.76
CA GLN A 95 -10.16 -8.01 -10.33
C GLN A 95 -8.68 -7.62 -10.34
N SER A 96 -8.37 -6.34 -10.54
CA SER A 96 -6.99 -5.81 -10.54
C SER A 96 -6.26 -5.95 -9.20
N ARG A 97 -7.01 -6.12 -8.10
CA ARG A 97 -6.51 -6.20 -6.74
C ARG A 97 -6.38 -7.64 -6.22
N LEU A 98 -6.84 -8.62 -7.00
CA LEU A 98 -6.90 -10.02 -6.58
C LEU A 98 -5.80 -10.84 -7.26
N ALA A 99 -5.27 -11.83 -6.53
CA ALA A 99 -4.39 -12.82 -7.14
C ALA A 99 -5.16 -13.68 -8.15
N LYS A 100 -4.55 -14.00 -9.28
CA LYS A 100 -5.13 -14.97 -10.23
C LYS A 100 -5.06 -16.40 -9.66
N CYS A 101 -6.04 -17.21 -10.01
CA CYS A 101 -6.08 -18.64 -9.76
C CYS A 101 -6.72 -19.36 -10.95
N ASP A 102 -6.72 -20.70 -10.95
CA ASP A 102 -7.25 -21.48 -12.06
C ASP A 102 -8.75 -21.20 -12.27
N GLY A 103 -9.07 -20.51 -13.36
CA GLY A 103 -10.44 -20.15 -13.74
C GLY A 103 -10.98 -18.85 -13.13
N GLY A 104 -10.17 -18.07 -12.40
CA GLY A 104 -10.65 -16.82 -11.82
C GLY A 104 -9.67 -16.09 -10.92
N PHE A 105 -10.18 -15.57 -9.80
CA PHE A 105 -9.41 -14.79 -8.84
C PHE A 105 -9.60 -15.27 -7.41
N CYS A 106 -8.55 -15.12 -6.61
CA CYS A 106 -8.51 -15.54 -5.23
C CYS A 106 -9.19 -14.52 -4.32
N VAL A 107 -10.33 -14.87 -3.74
CA VAL A 107 -11.14 -14.00 -2.88
C VAL A 107 -11.18 -14.57 -1.46
N PRO A 108 -11.08 -13.75 -0.40
CA PRO A 108 -11.22 -14.21 0.97
C PRO A 108 -12.57 -14.89 1.23
N GLU A 109 -12.56 -16.01 1.96
CA GLU A 109 -13.76 -16.78 2.29
C GLU A 109 -14.84 -15.93 2.97
N LYS A 110 -14.43 -15.00 3.86
CA LYS A 110 -15.36 -14.10 4.58
C LYS A 110 -16.11 -13.15 3.63
N ILE A 111 -15.44 -12.68 2.57
CA ILE A 111 -16.05 -11.80 1.55
C ILE A 111 -17.06 -12.61 0.73
N ILE A 112 -16.71 -13.84 0.34
CA ILE A 112 -17.62 -14.71 -0.42
C ILE A 112 -18.83 -15.08 0.43
N ALA A 113 -18.62 -15.53 1.66
CA ALA A 113 -19.68 -15.90 2.58
C ALA A 113 -20.67 -14.76 2.82
N ALA A 114 -20.19 -13.51 2.85
CA ALA A 114 -21.00 -12.31 3.01
C ALA A 114 -21.47 -11.68 1.69
N GLN A 115 -21.33 -12.38 0.55
CA GLN A 115 -21.76 -11.89 -0.77
C GLN A 115 -21.17 -10.53 -1.15
N GLY A 116 -19.90 -10.29 -0.80
CA GLY A 116 -19.22 -9.01 -1.03
C GLY A 116 -19.44 -7.95 0.06
N ASN A 117 -20.36 -8.17 1.00
CA ASN A 117 -20.74 -7.21 2.04
C ASN A 117 -20.08 -7.50 3.40
N HIS A 118 -18.89 -8.10 3.40
CA HIS A 118 -18.17 -8.40 4.63
C HIS A 118 -17.64 -7.11 5.25
N LEU A 119 -18.18 -6.70 6.40
CA LEU A 119 -17.61 -5.62 7.21
C LEU A 119 -16.42 -6.17 8.03
N PRO A 120 -15.18 -5.76 7.73
CA PRO A 120 -14.03 -6.29 8.44
C PRO A 120 -13.97 -5.81 9.90
N LYS A 121 -13.37 -6.63 10.77
CA LYS A 121 -13.14 -6.23 12.18
C LYS A 121 -12.23 -4.99 12.24
N THR A 122 -12.57 -4.04 13.11
CA THR A 122 -11.67 -2.92 13.47
C THR A 122 -10.49 -3.45 14.27
N CYS A 123 -9.30 -2.93 13.98
CA CYS A 123 -8.05 -3.27 14.65
C CYS A 123 -7.15 -2.04 14.80
N LYS A 124 -6.09 -2.17 15.59
CA LYS A 124 -5.02 -1.17 15.71
C LYS A 124 -3.88 -1.51 14.76
N SER A 125 -3.67 -0.61 13.81
CA SER A 125 -2.59 -0.68 12.84
C SER A 125 -1.37 0.10 13.32
N ILE A 126 -0.47 0.36 12.38
CA ILE A 126 0.75 1.16 12.51
C ILE A 126 0.48 2.48 13.25
N ALA A 127 1.41 2.86 14.14
CA ALA A 127 1.32 4.08 14.97
C ALA A 127 0.02 4.17 15.79
N ASP A 128 -0.53 3.03 16.19
CA ASP A 128 -1.85 2.89 16.83
C ASP A 128 -2.99 3.51 15.99
N GLY A 129 -2.81 3.58 14.67
CA GLY A 129 -3.82 4.03 13.71
C GLY A 129 -4.99 3.06 13.67
N GLU A 130 -6.18 3.55 13.34
CA GLU A 130 -7.31 2.67 13.06
C GLU A 130 -7.05 1.88 11.78
N GLY A 131 -7.46 0.62 11.76
CA GLY A 131 -7.40 -0.23 10.58
C GLY A 131 -8.54 -1.23 10.48
N ARG A 132 -8.44 -2.08 9.45
CA ARG A 132 -9.35 -3.21 9.19
C ARG A 132 -8.57 -4.50 9.00
N CYS A 133 -9.08 -5.57 9.60
CA CYS A 133 -8.54 -6.91 9.39
C CYS A 133 -8.75 -7.33 7.94
N THR A 134 -7.67 -7.35 7.19
CA THR A 134 -7.66 -7.61 5.75
C THR A 134 -6.89 -8.89 5.50
N SER A 135 -7.37 -9.74 4.58
CA SER A 135 -6.77 -11.05 4.32
C SER A 135 -5.46 -10.94 3.55
N ILE A 136 -4.47 -11.76 3.91
CA ILE A 136 -3.18 -11.83 3.20
C ILE A 136 -3.26 -12.51 1.83
N VAL A 137 -4.45 -12.95 1.37
CA VAL A 137 -4.62 -13.45 -0.01
C VAL A 137 -4.62 -12.31 -1.03
N PHE A 138 -4.83 -11.06 -0.60
CA PHE A 138 -4.61 -9.88 -1.44
C PHE A 138 -3.10 -9.68 -1.67
N PRO A 139 -2.62 -9.57 -2.93
CA PRO A 139 -1.19 -9.51 -3.23
C PRO A 139 -0.44 -8.35 -2.59
N ASP A 140 -1.06 -7.17 -2.55
CA ASP A 140 -0.53 -5.95 -1.93
C ASP A 140 -0.37 -6.10 -0.42
N LEU A 141 -1.35 -6.73 0.25
CA LEU A 141 -1.26 -7.02 1.67
C LEU A 141 -0.25 -8.13 1.98
N LEU A 142 -0.18 -9.17 1.12
CA LEU A 142 0.79 -10.25 1.26
C LEU A 142 2.22 -9.71 1.21
N ALA A 143 2.50 -8.77 0.29
CA ALA A 143 3.80 -8.12 0.16
C ALA A 143 4.19 -7.30 1.41
N GLN A 144 3.21 -6.86 2.19
CA GLN A 144 3.40 -6.03 3.39
C GLN A 144 3.19 -6.80 4.69
N LYS A 145 2.92 -8.11 4.64
CA LYS A 145 2.47 -8.89 5.80
C LYS A 145 3.41 -8.82 7.02
N ASP A 146 4.70 -8.62 6.78
CA ASP A 146 5.71 -8.59 7.84
C ASP A 146 5.87 -7.19 8.47
N SER A 147 5.34 -6.16 7.79
CA SER A 147 5.36 -4.76 8.24
C SER A 147 4.03 -4.31 8.86
N LEU A 148 2.99 -5.14 8.76
CA LEU A 148 1.67 -4.87 9.30
C LEU A 148 1.42 -5.70 10.58
N PRO A 149 0.81 -5.12 11.62
CA PRO A 149 0.46 -5.87 12.82
C PRO A 149 -0.72 -6.81 12.57
N ILE A 150 -0.84 -7.85 13.41
CA ILE A 150 -2.02 -8.73 13.45
C ILE A 150 -3.11 -8.11 14.34
N ASP A 151 -2.75 -7.62 15.53
CA ASP A 151 -3.70 -7.12 16.55
C ASP A 151 -4.81 -8.14 16.87
N VAL A 152 -6.08 -7.81 16.68
CA VAL A 152 -7.24 -8.69 16.92
C VAL A 152 -7.65 -9.52 15.69
N CYS A 153 -6.89 -9.40 14.59
CA CYS A 153 -7.19 -10.07 13.34
C CYS A 153 -6.85 -11.57 13.40
N ASP A 154 -7.45 -12.33 12.49
CA ASP A 154 -7.17 -13.76 12.41
C ASP A 154 -5.75 -14.01 11.86
N ALA A 155 -5.21 -15.22 12.00
CA ALA A 155 -3.81 -15.51 11.68
C ALA A 155 -3.43 -15.22 10.20
N ASN A 156 -4.40 -15.39 9.29
CA ASN A 156 -4.28 -15.13 7.86
C ASN A 156 -4.69 -13.70 7.47
N GLU A 157 -4.74 -12.79 8.44
CA GLU A 157 -5.10 -11.39 8.24
C GLU A 157 -4.02 -10.46 8.80
N ARG A 158 -4.03 -9.22 8.33
CA ARG A 158 -3.25 -8.11 8.88
C ARG A 158 -4.14 -6.91 9.08
N CYS A 159 -3.79 -6.10 10.06
CA CYS A 159 -4.47 -4.84 10.31
C CYS A 159 -3.98 -3.78 9.31
N ALA A 160 -4.66 -3.68 8.17
CA ALA A 160 -4.40 -2.65 7.18
C ALA A 160 -4.88 -1.29 7.75
N PRO A 161 -4.03 -0.26 7.86
CA PRO A 161 -4.44 1.03 8.41
C PRO A 161 -5.49 1.68 7.49
N CYS A 162 -6.41 2.50 8.01
CA CYS A 162 -7.38 3.27 7.22
C CYS A 162 -6.73 4.39 6.38
N PHE A 163 -5.57 4.86 6.80
CA PHE A 163 -4.82 5.94 6.16
C PHE A 163 -3.36 5.54 6.04
N ASP A 164 -2.69 6.00 4.98
CA ASP A 164 -1.25 5.84 4.84
C ASP A 164 -0.54 6.63 5.96
N PRO A 165 0.30 6.01 6.80
CA PRO A 165 1.02 6.70 7.87
C PRO A 165 2.11 7.67 7.37
N LEU A 166 2.47 7.65 6.09
CA LEU A 166 3.41 8.58 5.46
C LEU A 166 2.76 9.87 5.00
N THR A 167 1.61 9.76 4.34
CA THR A 167 0.95 10.86 3.62
C THR A 167 -0.34 11.30 4.29
N GLY A 168 -0.97 10.43 5.08
CA GLY A 168 -2.30 10.63 5.66
C GLY A 168 -3.44 10.40 4.67
N GLU A 169 -3.13 9.94 3.44
CA GLU A 169 -4.12 9.67 2.41
C GLU A 169 -4.97 8.45 2.75
N ASP A 170 -6.20 8.44 2.24
CA ASP A 170 -7.12 7.32 2.43
C ASP A 170 -6.57 6.05 1.76
N SER A 171 -6.57 4.99 2.53
CA SER A 171 -5.96 3.72 2.19
C SER A 171 -7.00 2.71 1.68
N GLY A 172 -8.27 3.09 1.54
CA GLY A 172 -9.36 2.21 1.14
C GLY A 172 -9.69 1.06 2.11
N ALA A 173 -8.85 0.75 3.12
CA ALA A 173 -9.07 -0.38 4.02
C ALA A 173 -10.42 -0.26 4.76
N CYS A 174 -10.72 0.96 5.20
CA CYS A 174 -11.94 1.32 5.93
C CYS A 174 -13.08 1.79 5.01
N ARG A 175 -12.96 1.50 3.71
CA ARG A 175 -13.97 1.73 2.67
C ARG A 175 -14.13 0.50 1.76
N SER A 176 -13.68 -0.66 2.23
CA SER A 176 -13.80 -1.93 1.51
C SER A 176 -15.25 -2.36 1.31
N VAL A 177 -16.19 -1.80 2.10
CA VAL A 177 -17.63 -1.89 1.93
C VAL A 177 -18.27 -0.52 2.11
N SER A 178 -19.39 -0.25 1.45
CA SER A 178 -20.03 1.08 1.35
C SER A 178 -20.47 1.70 2.69
N CYS A 179 -20.67 0.86 3.69
CA CYS A 179 -21.11 1.21 5.03
C CYS A 179 -19.98 1.36 6.05
N ASP A 180 -18.73 1.14 5.63
CA ASP A 180 -17.57 1.34 6.47
C ASP A 180 -16.96 2.72 6.23
N ALA A 181 -16.41 3.29 7.29
CA ALA A 181 -15.67 4.53 7.24
C ALA A 181 -14.67 4.59 8.41
N PRO A 182 -13.54 5.31 8.24
CA PRO A 182 -12.68 5.64 9.38
C PRO A 182 -13.46 6.43 10.44
N LYS A 183 -13.30 6.03 11.70
CA LYS A 183 -13.90 6.70 12.87
C LYS A 183 -12.92 7.67 13.55
N THR A 184 -11.64 7.52 13.24
CA THR A 184 -10.53 8.33 13.75
C THR A 184 -9.87 9.12 12.63
N LYS A 185 -9.16 10.19 13.00
CA LYS A 185 -8.36 10.96 12.04
C LYS A 185 -7.12 10.17 11.63
N ALA A 186 -6.59 10.49 10.44
CA ALA A 186 -5.31 9.96 9.98
C ALA A 186 -4.21 10.18 11.04
N LYS A 187 -3.50 9.10 11.36
CA LYS A 187 -2.27 9.15 12.16
C LYS A 187 -1.10 9.02 11.20
N VAL A 188 -0.32 10.08 11.11
CA VAL A 188 0.89 10.13 10.29
C VAL A 188 2.12 10.12 11.18
N PHE A 189 3.23 9.63 10.64
CA PHE A 189 4.52 9.68 11.32
C PHE A 189 4.96 11.12 11.54
N GLY A 190 5.63 11.34 12.68
CA GLY A 190 6.25 12.61 13.00
C GLY A 190 7.27 13.02 11.94
N GLU A 191 7.49 14.32 11.78
CA GLU A 191 8.53 14.82 10.88
C GLU A 191 9.88 14.82 11.56
N CYS A 192 10.94 14.48 10.81
CA CYS A 192 12.30 14.59 11.28
C CYS A 192 13.26 15.02 10.18
N CYS A 193 14.52 15.25 10.57
CA CYS A 193 15.59 15.65 9.68
C CYS A 193 15.22 16.86 8.83
N LYS A 194 15.06 18.01 9.50
CA LYS A 194 14.75 19.25 8.78
C LYS A 194 15.96 19.73 7.99
N GLN A 195 15.79 19.86 6.68
CA GLN A 195 16.78 20.41 5.74
C GLN A 195 16.19 21.65 5.07
N GLY A 196 16.84 22.81 5.21
CA GLY A 196 16.34 24.06 4.62
C GLY A 196 14.93 24.44 5.10
N GLY A 197 14.56 24.07 6.33
CA GLY A 197 13.24 24.33 6.91
C GLY A 197 12.13 23.35 6.49
N LYS A 198 12.43 22.34 5.67
CA LYS A 198 11.48 21.29 5.27
C LYS A 198 11.89 19.94 5.88
N ALA A 199 10.92 19.12 6.26
CA ALA A 199 11.20 17.76 6.69
C ALA A 199 11.69 16.91 5.52
N ALA A 200 12.82 16.23 5.69
CA ALA A 200 13.36 15.25 4.74
C ALA A 200 13.26 13.81 5.27
N GLY A 201 12.71 13.62 6.47
CA GLY A 201 12.48 12.32 7.07
C GLY A 201 11.17 12.22 7.86
N ARG A 202 10.86 10.97 8.25
CA ARG A 202 9.73 10.59 9.10
C ARG A 202 10.21 9.79 10.31
N CYS A 203 9.56 9.99 11.45
CA CYS A 203 9.77 9.25 12.67
C CYS A 203 9.01 7.93 12.61
N VAL A 204 9.75 6.85 12.35
CA VAL A 204 9.19 5.51 12.17
C VAL A 204 9.40 4.71 13.46
N PRO A 205 8.35 4.05 13.99
CA PRO A 205 8.50 3.15 15.12
C PRO A 205 9.55 2.07 14.87
N LYS A 206 10.43 1.84 15.85
CA LYS A 206 11.51 0.83 15.75
C LYS A 206 11.00 -0.57 15.43
N THR A 207 9.79 -0.90 15.86
CA THR A 207 9.13 -2.20 15.58
C THR A 207 8.82 -2.41 14.10
N MET A 208 8.78 -1.34 13.31
CA MET A 208 8.50 -1.39 11.88
C MET A 208 9.76 -1.33 11.02
N ILE A 209 10.90 -1.03 11.63
CA ILE A 209 12.18 -0.95 10.95
C ILE A 209 12.81 -2.34 11.03
N PRO A 210 13.08 -3.01 9.89
CA PRO A 210 13.83 -4.25 9.89
C PRO A 210 15.12 -4.08 10.68
N GLN A 211 15.43 -5.03 11.55
CA GLN A 211 16.57 -4.92 12.48
C GLN A 211 17.90 -4.61 11.77
N LYS A 212 18.07 -5.10 10.54
CA LYS A 212 19.23 -4.83 9.67
C LYS A 212 19.37 -3.35 9.30
N ASP A 213 18.26 -2.63 9.17
CA ASP A 213 18.20 -1.24 8.70
C ASP A 213 18.28 -0.24 9.87
N ALA A 214 17.84 -0.66 11.07
CA ALA A 214 17.83 0.17 12.27
C ALA A 214 19.21 0.72 12.66
N SER A 215 20.30 0.03 12.33
CA SER A 215 21.67 0.45 12.66
C SER A 215 22.17 1.67 11.86
N GLY A 216 21.51 1.98 10.73
CA GLY A 216 21.83 3.15 9.90
C GLY A 216 20.97 4.38 10.19
N LEU A 217 20.00 4.26 11.12
CA LEU A 217 19.06 5.32 11.44
C LEU A 217 19.28 5.82 12.87
N GLU A 218 19.02 7.10 13.07
CA GLU A 218 19.18 7.77 14.37
C GLU A 218 17.84 8.30 14.86
N LYS A 219 17.74 8.56 16.17
CA LYS A 219 16.53 9.14 16.78
C LYS A 219 16.22 10.57 16.29
N LYS A 220 17.10 11.23 15.53
CA LYS A 220 17.04 12.67 15.16
C LYS A 220 15.61 13.26 15.16
N GLU A 221 15.31 14.13 16.13
CA GLU A 221 14.01 14.85 16.29
C GLU A 221 12.78 13.97 16.64
N CYS A 222 12.92 12.65 16.68
CA CYS A 222 11.86 11.67 16.99
C CYS A 222 11.81 11.29 18.48
N GLU A 223 10.76 10.59 18.87
CA GLU A 223 10.59 10.04 20.23
C GLU A 223 11.49 8.80 20.48
N ASP A 224 11.63 8.38 21.74
CA ASP A 224 12.57 7.29 22.13
C ASP A 224 12.29 5.95 21.44
N ALA A 225 11.03 5.69 21.09
CA ALA A 225 10.61 4.45 20.42
C ALA A 225 10.75 4.49 18.89
N GLU A 226 11.28 5.58 18.34
CA GLU A 226 11.28 5.86 16.89
C GLU A 226 12.70 6.12 16.38
N LEU A 227 12.88 5.96 15.07
CA LEU A 227 14.07 6.40 14.35
C LEU A 227 13.65 7.24 13.15
N CYS A 228 14.49 8.22 12.81
CA CYS A 228 14.29 9.07 11.66
C CYS A 228 14.72 8.34 10.39
N ALA A 229 13.75 8.00 9.54
CA ALA A 229 13.97 7.43 8.22
C ALA A 229 13.82 8.51 7.13
N PRO A 230 14.66 8.55 6.08
CA PRO A 230 14.45 9.46 4.97
C PRO A 230 13.12 9.17 4.27
N ALA A 231 12.30 10.21 4.03
CA ALA A 231 10.95 10.04 3.51
C ALA A 231 10.93 9.38 2.13
N ASP A 232 11.86 9.77 1.24
CA ASP A 232 11.96 9.19 -0.10
C ASP A 232 12.24 7.68 -0.07
N MET A 233 13.01 7.22 0.92
CA MET A 233 13.39 5.80 1.04
C MET A 233 12.28 4.93 1.62
N MET A 234 11.16 5.52 2.03
CA MET A 234 9.98 4.79 2.48
C MET A 234 9.03 4.46 1.31
N ASP A 235 9.21 5.11 0.15
CA ASP A 235 8.50 4.74 -1.06
C ASP A 235 9.12 3.46 -1.67
N PRO A 236 8.35 2.35 -1.81
CA PRO A 236 8.81 1.13 -2.48
C PRO A 236 9.40 1.32 -3.87
N LYS A 237 8.94 2.35 -4.58
CA LYS A 237 9.32 2.64 -5.98
C LYS A 237 10.52 3.57 -6.06
N TYR A 238 10.97 4.11 -4.92
CA TYR A 238 12.11 5.01 -4.91
C TYR A 238 13.40 4.26 -5.24
N VAL A 239 14.03 4.69 -6.32
CA VAL A 239 15.37 4.24 -6.71
C VAL A 239 16.32 5.42 -6.54
N PRO A 240 17.26 5.36 -5.58
CA PRO A 240 18.25 6.41 -5.37
C PRO A 240 19.00 6.77 -6.67
N PRO A 241 19.13 8.05 -7.02
CA PRO A 241 19.91 8.46 -8.18
C PRO A 241 21.37 7.98 -8.09
N LYS A 242 21.94 7.50 -9.19
CA LYS A 242 23.36 7.12 -9.24
C LYS A 242 24.25 8.37 -9.12
N CYS A 243 25.39 8.21 -8.47
CA CYS A 243 26.35 9.29 -8.30
C CYS A 243 27.80 8.87 -8.53
N LYS A 244 28.64 9.88 -8.78
CA LYS A 244 30.09 9.77 -8.82
C LYS A 244 30.70 10.76 -7.85
N ALA A 245 31.70 10.31 -7.11
CA ALA A 245 32.38 11.12 -6.11
C ALA A 245 33.86 10.77 -6.04
N SER A 246 34.62 11.69 -5.46
CA SER A 246 36.06 11.55 -5.23
C SER A 246 36.33 11.70 -3.75
N ALA A 247 37.05 10.72 -3.18
CA ALA A 247 37.49 10.68 -1.80
C ALA A 247 39.01 10.53 -1.72
N ILE A 248 39.55 10.46 -0.50
CA ILE A 248 40.98 10.24 -0.25
C ILE A 248 41.49 8.97 -0.94
N LEU A 249 40.64 7.95 -1.09
CA LEU A 249 40.96 6.67 -1.73
C LEU A 249 40.71 6.64 -3.25
N GLY A 250 40.36 7.76 -3.86
CA GLY A 250 40.12 7.90 -5.30
C GLY A 250 38.66 8.10 -5.67
N ASN A 251 38.36 7.88 -6.95
CA ASN A 251 37.02 8.03 -7.51
C ASN A 251 36.19 6.76 -7.27
N TYR A 252 34.89 6.93 -6.99
CA TYR A 252 33.97 5.82 -6.80
C TYR A 252 32.58 6.12 -7.37
N ASP A 253 31.87 5.04 -7.74
CA ASP A 253 30.46 5.06 -8.10
C ASP A 253 29.60 4.73 -6.87
N GLY A 254 28.44 5.36 -6.79
CA GLY A 254 27.54 5.22 -5.66
C GLY A 254 26.10 5.58 -6.01
N VAL A 255 25.35 5.82 -4.94
CA VAL A 255 23.96 6.30 -4.96
C VAL A 255 23.80 7.51 -4.06
N CYS A 256 22.93 8.44 -4.45
CA CYS A 256 22.61 9.60 -3.65
C CYS A 256 21.69 9.21 -2.50
N ILE A 257 22.20 9.31 -1.28
CA ILE A 257 21.47 9.04 -0.06
C ILE A 257 21.28 10.35 0.69
N SER A 258 20.11 10.52 1.29
CA SER A 258 19.79 11.69 2.11
C SER A 258 20.76 11.83 3.28
N ASP A 259 21.14 13.06 3.61
CA ASP A 259 21.92 13.40 4.81
C ASP A 259 21.15 13.12 6.11
N CYS A 260 19.92 12.60 6.03
CA CYS A 260 19.14 12.11 7.17
C CYS A 260 19.58 10.74 7.69
N VAL A 261 20.34 9.97 6.92
CA VAL A 261 20.92 8.69 7.34
C VAL A 261 22.22 8.95 8.11
N ALA A 262 22.49 8.15 9.14
CA ALA A 262 23.73 8.23 9.91
C ALA A 262 24.94 8.11 8.97
N LYS A 263 25.76 9.17 8.92
CA LYS A 263 26.95 9.18 8.06
C LYS A 263 28.08 8.34 8.64
N ASP A 264 28.07 8.00 9.92
CA ASP A 264 29.23 7.42 10.62
C ASP A 264 29.86 6.20 9.92
N PHE A 265 29.04 5.31 9.35
CA PHE A 265 29.53 4.20 8.53
C PHE A 265 30.29 4.68 7.29
N PHE A 266 29.77 5.72 6.64
CA PHE A 266 30.26 6.29 5.41
C PHE A 266 31.36 7.34 5.61
N THR A 267 31.41 8.00 6.76
CA THR A 267 32.43 8.98 7.12
C THR A 267 33.79 8.31 7.23
N GLN A 268 33.83 7.07 7.75
CA GLN A 268 35.05 6.25 7.77
C GLN A 268 35.58 5.92 6.36
N LEU A 269 34.71 5.90 5.35
CA LEU A 269 35.07 5.62 3.96
C LEU A 269 35.40 6.89 3.16
N GLY A 270 35.24 8.07 3.76
CA GLY A 270 35.50 9.37 3.13
C GLY A 270 34.42 9.77 2.12
N THR A 271 33.14 9.79 2.51
CA THR A 271 32.08 10.19 1.58
C THR A 271 32.12 11.66 1.18
N ALA A 272 31.91 11.91 -0.11
CA ALA A 272 31.73 13.24 -0.67
C ALA A 272 30.31 13.41 -1.21
N LYS A 273 29.89 14.67 -1.38
CA LYS A 273 28.61 14.99 -2.03
C LYS A 273 28.53 14.45 -3.47
N GLY A 274 29.65 14.45 -4.18
CA GLY A 274 29.67 14.10 -5.60
C GLY A 274 28.74 14.99 -6.43
N ASN A 275 28.05 14.40 -7.39
CA ASN A 275 26.99 15.03 -8.18
C ASN A 275 25.59 14.94 -7.55
N CYS A 276 25.47 14.61 -6.27
CA CYS A 276 24.18 14.57 -5.58
C CYS A 276 23.59 15.97 -5.35
N ALA A 277 22.26 16.03 -5.23
CA ALA A 277 21.56 17.25 -4.86
C ALA A 277 21.98 17.75 -3.46
N ALA A 278 21.62 18.99 -3.12
CA ALA A 278 21.81 19.49 -1.76
C ALA A 278 21.00 18.65 -0.76
N GLY A 279 21.57 18.38 0.43
CA GLY A 279 20.93 17.53 1.44
C GLY A 279 21.12 16.03 1.23
N SER A 280 22.00 15.64 0.31
CA SER A 280 22.38 14.25 0.02
C SER A 280 23.88 14.11 -0.14
N PHE A 281 24.38 12.90 0.09
CA PHE A 281 25.76 12.50 -0.15
C PHE A 281 25.85 11.28 -1.06
N CYS A 282 26.99 11.10 -1.71
CA CYS A 282 27.23 9.96 -2.58
C CYS A 282 27.72 8.76 -1.75
N ALA A 283 26.84 7.82 -1.45
CA ALA A 283 27.17 6.59 -0.73
C ALA A 283 27.80 5.57 -1.70
N PRO A 284 29.04 5.10 -1.48
CA PRO A 284 29.70 4.16 -2.37
C PRO A 284 28.96 2.83 -2.42
N CYS A 285 28.86 2.21 -3.59
CA CYS A 285 28.28 0.85 -3.72
C CYS A 285 29.25 -0.26 -3.29
N LYS A 286 30.55 0.01 -3.33
CA LYS A 286 31.60 -0.92 -2.90
C LYS A 286 32.47 -0.28 -1.84
N ASN A 287 32.83 -1.04 -0.83
CA ASN A 287 33.76 -0.61 0.21
C ASN A 287 35.13 -0.38 -0.48
N PRO A 288 35.68 0.84 -0.44
CA PRO A 288 36.94 1.16 -1.12
C PRO A 288 38.17 0.44 -0.54
N LEU A 289 38.08 -0.10 0.69
CA LEU A 289 39.16 -0.84 1.34
C LEU A 289 39.12 -2.34 1.04
N THR A 290 37.92 -2.92 0.95
CA THR A 290 37.75 -4.38 0.81
C THR A 290 37.23 -4.81 -0.56
N GLY A 291 36.71 -3.88 -1.37
CA GLY A 291 36.05 -4.15 -2.64
C GLY A 291 34.66 -4.80 -2.52
N GLY A 292 34.24 -5.20 -1.31
CA GLY A 292 32.95 -5.83 -1.06
C GLY A 292 31.77 -4.84 -1.13
N PRO A 293 30.52 -5.32 -1.23
CA PRO A 293 29.35 -4.45 -1.26
C PRO A 293 29.17 -3.68 0.06
N THR A 294 28.77 -2.42 -0.02
CA THR A 294 28.45 -1.61 1.17
C THR A 294 27.04 -1.85 1.68
N GLY A 295 26.16 -2.39 0.83
CA GLY A 295 24.73 -2.52 1.12
C GLY A 295 23.97 -1.20 1.01
N ALA A 296 24.56 -0.15 0.40
CA ALA A 296 23.82 1.07 0.11
C ALA A 296 22.59 0.75 -0.78
N PRO A 297 21.39 1.24 -0.42
CA PRO A 297 20.16 0.94 -1.17
C PRO A 297 20.25 1.38 -2.62
N GLY A 298 19.77 0.53 -3.54
CA GLY A 298 19.83 0.81 -4.98
C GLY A 298 21.17 0.46 -5.64
N CYS A 299 22.17 0.04 -4.87
CA CYS A 299 23.35 -0.61 -5.43
C CYS A 299 23.02 -2.05 -5.84
N ALA A 300 23.54 -2.47 -6.99
CA ALA A 300 23.48 -3.88 -7.39
C ALA A 300 24.23 -4.76 -6.37
N PRO A 301 23.74 -5.98 -6.09
CA PRO A 301 24.43 -6.94 -5.22
C PRO A 301 25.81 -7.33 -5.76
#